data_AF-A0A392N6C6-F1
#
_entry.id   AF-A0A392N6C6-F1
#
_cell.length_a   1.000
_cell.length_b   1.000
_cell.length_c   1.000
_cell.angle_alpha   90.00
_cell.angle_beta   90.00
_cell.angle_gamma   90.00
#
_symmetry.space_group_name_H-M   'P 1'
#
loop_
_entity.id
_entity.type
_entity.pdbx_description
1 polymer ?
#
loop_
_entity_poly.entity_id
_entity_poly.type
_entity_poly.pdbx_seq_one_letter_code
_entity_poly.pdbx_strand_id
1 'polypeptide(L)'
;DRLTIEYGNKDSGIKMALDGCNEMMQFALDSLDLSTTVVRDNNIQFVHAQNADLRNWLSAVISYKQACMEGFDDEKEGEKKIKDQFHAQTIDRATKVTIVALDIVSDLSNILQEFGLKLDLKPSSRRLLYEEIDNEEGFPTWVSATDRKLLAQMQRKDWRSNVKPNVVVSKDGTGQFNNIRDALKNYPKGNKGRYIIYVKAGVYDDWVNVTKECKYVLMYGDGPERTIITGKMNNAINGIKTMYTATFTNEAIGFIAREMTFQNTAGPIGHQAVALRNHGDMSAIVGCHILGYQDTLYAHANRQFYRDCVISGTIDFIFGTSRTMIQNSKIVVRKPLVGQSNTITADGTENFKNPYTGIVIQNCQII
;
A
#
# COMPACT_ATOMS: atom_id res chain seq x y z
N ASP A 1 13.48 -11.28 18.16
CA ASP A 1 14.67 -12.07 18.55
C ASP A 1 14.40 -13.12 19.63
N ARG A 2 14.17 -12.75 20.91
CA ARG A 2 13.93 -13.74 21.99
C ARG A 2 12.83 -14.75 21.65
N LEU A 3 11.65 -14.27 21.25
CA LEU A 3 10.50 -15.12 20.93
C LEU A 3 10.72 -15.98 19.68
N THR A 4 11.46 -15.46 18.70
CA THR A 4 11.87 -16.21 17.50
C THR A 4 12.74 -17.41 17.88
N ILE A 5 13.66 -17.24 18.83
CA ILE A 5 14.51 -18.32 19.33
C ILE A 5 13.70 -19.33 20.16
N GLU A 6 12.78 -18.84 21.01
CA GLU A 6 11.99 -19.69 21.92
C GLU A 6 10.91 -20.52 21.22
N TYR A 7 10.30 -19.96 20.16
CA TYR A 7 9.09 -20.51 19.52
C TYR A 7 9.22 -20.76 18.01
N GLY A 8 10.12 -20.06 17.30
CA GLY A 8 10.17 -20.06 15.84
C GLY A 8 10.59 -21.37 15.18
N ASN A 9 11.19 -22.31 15.93
CA ASN A 9 11.57 -23.63 15.41
C ASN A 9 10.51 -24.72 15.64
N LYS A 10 9.40 -24.41 16.35
CA LYS A 10 8.43 -25.41 16.80
C LYS A 10 7.17 -25.50 15.93
N ASP A 11 6.79 -24.39 15.29
CA ASP A 11 5.57 -24.31 14.48
C ASP A 11 5.79 -23.35 13.29
N SER A 12 5.48 -23.81 12.09
CA SER A 12 5.68 -23.02 10.86
C SER A 12 4.77 -21.79 10.76
N GLY A 13 3.56 -21.83 11.33
CA GLY A 13 2.64 -20.70 11.44
C GLY A 13 3.12 -19.65 12.42
N ILE A 14 3.60 -20.08 13.60
CA ILE A 14 4.23 -19.18 14.58
C ILE A 14 5.46 -18.50 13.96
N LYS A 15 6.30 -19.26 13.25
CA LYS A 15 7.47 -18.71 12.56
C LYS A 15 7.07 -17.64 11.55
N MET A 16 6.12 -17.93 10.66
CA MET A 16 5.63 -16.97 9.67
C MET A 16 5.04 -15.71 10.33
N ALA A 17 4.28 -15.85 11.41
CA ALA A 17 3.72 -14.71 12.15
C ALA A 17 4.83 -13.85 12.78
N LEU A 18 5.84 -14.47 13.40
CA LEU A 18 6.99 -13.76 13.97
C LEU A 18 7.84 -13.07 12.91
N ASP A 19 8.13 -13.75 11.79
CA ASP A 19 8.87 -13.18 10.67
C ASP A 19 8.11 -11.99 10.07
N GLY A 20 6.78 -12.11 9.94
CA GLY A 20 5.92 -11.03 9.46
C GLY A 20 5.89 -9.84 10.41
N CYS A 21 5.76 -10.10 11.71
CA CYS A 21 5.84 -9.02 12.70
C CYS A 21 7.20 -8.32 12.68
N ASN A 22 8.31 -9.07 12.57
CA ASN A 22 9.65 -8.49 12.46
C ASN A 22 9.78 -7.60 11.22
N GLU A 23 9.28 -8.05 10.05
CA GLU A 23 9.23 -7.26 8.83
C GLU A 23 8.46 -5.94 9.05
N MET A 24 7.29 -6.02 9.67
CA MET A 24 6.47 -4.84 9.95
C MET A 24 7.14 -3.86 10.90
N MET A 25 7.83 -4.37 11.92
CA MET A 25 8.58 -3.51 12.84
C MET A 25 9.74 -2.80 12.16
N GLN A 26 10.40 -3.41 11.17
CA GLN A 26 11.43 -2.72 10.39
C GLN A 26 10.85 -1.56 9.56
N PHE A 27 9.70 -1.76 8.91
CA PHE A 27 9.01 -0.68 8.21
C PHE A 27 8.51 0.43 9.15
N ALA A 28 8.09 0.08 10.36
CA ALA A 28 7.75 1.05 11.40
C ALA A 28 8.97 1.88 11.82
N LEU A 29 10.13 1.24 12.03
CA LEU A 29 11.37 1.94 12.35
C LEU A 29 11.81 2.88 11.22
N ASP A 30 11.77 2.42 9.97
CA ASP A 30 12.06 3.27 8.80
C ASP A 30 11.17 4.51 8.77
N SER A 31 9.89 4.36 9.11
CA SER A 31 8.91 5.45 9.13
C SER A 31 9.16 6.44 10.28
N LEU A 32 9.59 5.95 11.44
CA LEU A 32 10.03 6.78 12.58
C LEU A 32 11.32 7.55 12.28
N ASP A 33 12.25 6.95 11.55
CA ASP A 33 13.50 7.60 11.13
C ASP A 33 13.23 8.76 10.15
N LEU A 34 12.31 8.56 9.19
CA LEU A 34 11.83 9.64 8.32
C LEU A 34 11.20 10.78 9.13
N SER A 35 10.35 10.43 10.10
CA SER A 35 9.71 11.39 11.00
C SER A 35 10.75 12.20 11.80
N THR A 36 11.77 11.54 12.32
CA THR A 36 12.85 12.18 13.10
C THR A 36 13.71 13.10 12.24
N THR A 37 13.99 12.72 10.99
CA THR A 37 14.78 13.53 10.06
C THR A 37 14.09 14.87 9.80
N VAL A 38 12.79 14.86 9.51
CA VAL A 38 12.01 16.08 9.27
C VAL A 38 11.99 17.00 10.49
N VAL A 39 11.83 16.44 11.69
CA VAL A 39 11.86 17.22 12.94
C VAL A 39 13.24 17.87 13.17
N ARG A 40 14.34 17.19 12.81
CA ARG A 40 15.70 17.73 12.98
C ARG A 40 16.03 18.87 11.99
N ASP A 41 15.53 18.79 10.77
CA ASP A 41 15.82 19.77 9.72
C ASP A 41 15.20 21.16 10.01
N ASN A 42 14.28 21.26 11.00
CA ASN A 42 13.80 22.50 11.62
C ASN A 42 13.35 23.62 10.65
N ASN A 43 12.89 23.26 9.45
CA ASN A 43 12.50 24.26 8.44
C ASN A 43 11.05 24.71 8.62
N ILE A 44 10.88 25.77 9.42
CA ILE A 44 9.60 26.40 9.76
C ILE A 44 8.79 26.87 8.52
N GLN A 45 9.44 27.09 7.37
CA GLN A 45 8.75 27.55 6.15
C GLN A 45 7.90 26.46 5.47
N PHE A 46 8.09 25.18 5.81
CA PHE A 46 7.38 24.05 5.19
C PHE A 46 6.52 23.25 6.17
N VAL A 47 6.17 23.83 7.33
CA VAL A 47 5.46 23.15 8.42
C VAL A 47 4.21 22.41 7.96
N HIS A 48 3.41 22.93 7.02
CA HIS A 48 2.23 22.22 6.52
C HIS A 48 2.54 20.97 5.69
N ALA A 49 3.53 21.04 4.78
CA ALA A 49 3.94 19.89 3.98
C ALA A 49 4.58 18.82 4.87
N GLN A 50 5.46 19.26 5.78
CA GLN A 50 6.09 18.41 6.80
C GLN A 50 5.06 17.78 7.74
N ASN A 51 3.99 18.49 8.07
CA ASN A 51 2.89 17.97 8.89
C ASN A 51 2.16 16.82 8.18
N ALA A 52 1.82 16.97 6.90
CA ALA A 52 1.16 15.90 6.14
C ALA A 52 2.04 14.63 6.03
N ASP A 53 3.34 14.80 5.77
CA ASP A 53 4.29 13.68 5.71
C ASP A 53 4.49 13.03 7.09
N LEU A 54 4.64 13.83 8.15
CA LEU A 54 4.81 13.35 9.51
C LEU A 54 3.57 12.60 10.00
N ARG A 55 2.36 13.11 9.72
CA ARG A 55 1.11 12.41 10.01
C ARG A 55 1.03 11.08 9.25
N ASN A 56 1.41 11.07 7.98
CA ASN A 56 1.44 9.85 7.17
C ASN A 56 2.36 8.79 7.79
N TRP A 57 3.61 9.14 8.12
CA TRP A 57 4.57 8.18 8.65
C TRP A 57 4.21 7.70 10.06
N LEU A 58 3.75 8.60 10.95
CA LEU A 58 3.26 8.20 12.28
C LEU A 58 2.04 7.29 12.19
N SER A 59 1.13 7.55 11.25
CA SER A 59 0.02 6.62 10.99
C SER A 59 0.50 5.29 10.41
N ALA A 60 1.48 5.27 9.52
CA ALA A 60 2.06 4.03 8.99
C ALA A 60 2.69 3.17 10.10
N VAL A 61 3.32 3.78 11.11
CA VAL A 61 3.82 3.06 12.30
C VAL A 61 2.69 2.32 13.02
N ILE A 62 1.53 2.95 13.18
CA ILE A 62 0.34 2.33 13.77
C ILE A 62 -0.15 1.18 12.88
N SER A 63 -0.23 1.40 11.55
CA SER A 63 -0.60 0.37 10.56
C SER A 63 0.29 -0.87 10.64
N TYR A 64 1.60 -0.71 10.69
CA TYR A 64 2.55 -1.83 10.75
C TYR A 64 2.47 -2.58 12.08
N LYS A 65 2.28 -1.86 13.19
CA LYS A 65 1.99 -2.49 14.49
C LYS A 65 0.74 -3.35 14.42
N GLN A 66 -0.32 -2.84 13.82
CA GLN A 66 -1.57 -3.58 13.72
C GLN A 66 -1.41 -4.82 12.86
N ALA A 67 -0.77 -4.71 11.69
CA ALA A 67 -0.48 -5.85 10.83
C ALA A 67 0.40 -6.92 11.52
N CYS A 68 1.38 -6.50 12.35
CA CYS A 68 2.13 -7.44 13.20
C CYS A 68 1.18 -8.23 14.12
N MET A 69 0.25 -7.55 14.80
CA MET A 69 -0.67 -8.21 15.74
C MET A 69 -1.70 -9.10 15.03
N GLU A 70 -2.20 -8.69 13.87
CA GLU A 70 -3.16 -9.43 13.04
C GLU A 70 -2.53 -10.68 12.40
N GLY A 71 -1.20 -10.73 12.27
CA GLY A 71 -0.48 -11.92 11.81
C GLY A 71 -0.61 -13.14 12.73
N PHE A 72 -0.96 -12.91 14.02
CA PHE A 72 -1.17 -13.96 15.02
C PHE A 72 -2.63 -14.38 15.10
N ASP A 73 -2.85 -15.69 14.98
CA ASP A 73 -4.13 -16.37 15.01
C ASP A 73 -4.60 -16.62 16.45
N ASP A 74 -5.75 -16.06 16.82
CA ASP A 74 -6.31 -16.17 18.16
C ASP A 74 -6.91 -17.56 18.46
N GLU A 75 -7.16 -18.38 17.44
CA GLU A 75 -7.65 -19.75 17.59
C GLU A 75 -6.50 -20.72 17.93
N LYS A 76 -5.25 -20.34 17.62
CA LYS A 76 -4.06 -21.12 17.93
C LYS A 76 -3.45 -20.68 19.25
N GLU A 77 -3.59 -21.49 20.29
CA GLU A 77 -3.12 -21.19 21.65
C GLU A 77 -1.66 -20.70 21.70
N GLY A 78 -0.77 -21.29 20.90
CA GLY A 78 0.63 -20.88 20.80
C GLY A 78 0.83 -19.47 20.24
N GLU A 79 0.10 -19.12 19.17
CA GLU A 79 0.15 -17.79 18.56
C GLU A 79 -0.53 -16.74 19.45
N LYS A 80 -1.69 -17.07 20.01
CA LYS A 80 -2.41 -16.23 20.97
C LYS A 80 -1.55 -15.86 22.17
N LYS A 81 -0.85 -16.82 22.78
CA LYS A 81 0.05 -16.57 23.92
C LYS A 81 1.17 -15.60 23.56
N ILE A 82 1.71 -15.69 22.35
CA ILE A 82 2.75 -14.76 21.86
C ILE A 82 2.16 -13.37 21.65
N LYS A 83 0.98 -13.27 21.02
CA LYS A 83 0.23 -12.03 20.82
C LYS A 83 -0.03 -11.30 22.15
N ASP A 84 -0.49 -12.03 23.16
CA ASP A 84 -0.76 -11.51 24.51
C ASP A 84 0.53 -10.99 25.18
N GLN A 85 1.66 -11.69 25.02
CA GLN A 85 2.95 -11.22 25.52
C GLN A 85 3.41 -9.91 24.85
N PHE A 86 3.20 -9.78 23.54
CA PHE A 86 3.50 -8.55 22.80
C PHE A 86 2.65 -7.36 23.27
N HIS A 87 1.35 -7.58 23.48
CA HIS A 87 0.43 -6.58 24.04
C HIS A 87 0.86 -6.13 25.44
N ALA A 88 1.24 -7.06 26.32
CA ALA A 88 1.54 -6.75 27.71
C ALA A 88 2.88 -6.00 27.92
N GLN A 89 3.88 -6.21 27.07
CA GLN A 89 5.26 -5.81 27.40
C GLN A 89 5.78 -4.59 26.67
N THR A 90 5.42 -4.35 25.39
CA THR A 90 6.16 -3.35 24.58
C THR A 90 5.31 -2.60 23.56
N ILE A 91 4.46 -3.29 22.81
CA ILE A 91 3.84 -2.73 21.60
C ILE A 91 2.74 -1.71 21.93
N ASP A 92 1.96 -1.93 22.98
CA ASP A 92 0.90 -1.01 23.41
C ASP A 92 1.45 0.36 23.83
N ARG A 93 2.58 0.38 24.54
CA ARG A 93 3.23 1.64 24.96
C ARG A 93 3.74 2.43 23.75
N ALA A 94 4.42 1.77 22.82
CA ALA A 94 4.92 2.41 21.60
C ALA A 94 3.77 2.97 20.75
N THR A 95 2.65 2.24 20.67
CA THR A 95 1.43 2.68 19.96
C THR A 95 0.86 3.94 20.61
N LYS A 96 0.70 3.93 21.94
CA LYS A 96 0.19 5.11 22.68
C LYS A 96 1.06 6.34 22.49
N VAL A 97 2.38 6.19 22.55
CA VAL A 97 3.32 7.31 22.29
C VAL A 97 3.20 7.81 20.85
N THR A 98 3.05 6.92 19.88
CA THR A 98 2.88 7.28 18.46
C THR A 98 1.56 8.02 18.23
N ILE A 99 0.47 7.59 18.87
CA ILE A 99 -0.84 8.28 18.83
C ILE A 99 -0.72 9.68 19.44
N VAL A 100 -0.08 9.82 20.60
CA VAL A 100 0.14 11.13 21.23
C VAL A 100 0.96 12.05 20.31
N ALA A 101 2.03 11.52 19.70
CA ALA A 101 2.82 12.28 18.73
C ALA A 101 1.98 12.70 17.52
N LEU A 102 1.14 11.82 16.99
CA LEU A 102 0.25 12.09 15.86
C LEU A 102 -0.79 13.16 16.20
N ASP A 103 -1.34 13.15 17.41
CA ASP A 103 -2.27 14.18 17.88
C ASP A 103 -1.57 15.55 18.01
N ILE A 104 -0.37 15.59 18.60
CA ILE A 104 0.43 16.82 18.70
C ILE A 104 0.71 17.39 17.30
N VAL A 105 1.13 16.55 16.37
CA VAL A 105 1.43 16.96 15.00
C VAL A 105 0.16 17.45 14.31
N SER A 106 -0.96 16.75 14.48
CA SER A 106 -2.25 17.16 13.90
C SER A 106 -2.70 18.54 14.38
N ASP A 107 -2.44 18.87 15.66
CA ASP A 107 -2.81 20.14 16.28
C ASP A 107 -1.70 21.22 16.20
N LEU A 108 -0.51 20.91 15.65
CA LEU A 108 0.68 21.79 15.64
C LEU A 108 0.41 23.18 15.05
N SER A 109 -0.38 23.25 13.97
CA SER A 109 -0.69 24.54 13.33
C SER A 109 -1.50 25.44 14.25
N ASN A 110 -2.41 24.88 15.05
CA ASN A 110 -3.21 25.63 16.02
C ASN A 110 -2.35 26.08 17.20
N ILE A 111 -1.47 25.19 17.69
CA ILE A 111 -0.53 25.49 18.77
C ILE A 111 0.37 26.68 18.38
N LEU A 112 0.95 26.69 17.18
CA LEU A 112 1.82 27.78 16.73
C LEU A 112 1.07 29.12 16.62
N GLN A 113 -0.22 29.09 16.22
CA GLN A 113 -1.06 30.28 16.20
C GLN A 113 -1.31 30.84 17.60
N GLU A 114 -1.54 29.99 18.61
CA GLU A 114 -1.71 30.41 20.01
C GLU A 114 -0.47 31.11 20.57
N PHE A 115 0.74 30.69 20.16
CA PHE A 115 2.00 31.33 20.55
C PHE A 115 2.30 32.64 19.80
N GLY A 116 1.37 33.17 19.00
CA GLY A 116 1.54 34.43 18.28
C GLY A 116 2.54 34.35 17.12
N LEU A 117 3.00 33.15 16.76
CA LEU A 117 3.78 32.90 15.56
C LEU A 117 2.81 32.88 14.37
N LYS A 118 2.47 34.08 13.88
CA LYS A 118 1.76 34.28 12.62
C LYS A 118 2.68 33.89 11.47
N LEU A 119 2.84 32.59 11.28
CA LEU A 119 3.30 32.07 10.01
C LEU A 119 2.26 32.53 8.98
N ASP A 120 2.72 33.11 7.87
CA ASP A 120 1.87 33.50 6.73
C ASP A 120 1.38 32.22 6.03
N LEU A 121 0.49 31.53 6.75
CA LEU A 121 -0.06 30.25 6.41
C LEU A 121 -1.44 30.54 5.86
N LYS A 122 -1.64 30.26 4.56
CA LYS A 122 -2.99 30.00 4.11
C LYS A 122 -3.56 28.92 5.04
N PRO A 123 -4.63 29.20 5.80
CA PRO A 123 -5.12 28.28 6.80
C PRO A 123 -5.47 26.98 6.09
N SER A 124 -4.78 25.90 6.45
CA SER A 124 -5.20 24.56 6.10
C SER A 124 -6.43 24.21 6.97
N SER A 125 -7.51 24.99 6.84
CA SER A 125 -8.79 24.68 7.48
C SER A 125 -9.24 23.34 6.93
N ARG A 126 -9.32 22.31 7.79
CA ARG A 126 -9.91 20.99 7.50
C ARG A 126 -9.91 20.62 6.01
N ARG A 127 -8.71 20.44 5.43
CA ARG A 127 -8.60 20.01 4.03
C ARG A 127 -9.23 18.63 3.92
N LEU A 128 -10.46 18.58 3.41
CA LEU A 128 -11.09 17.34 2.98
C LEU A 128 -10.13 16.69 1.97
N LEU A 129 -10.07 15.36 1.91
CA LEU A 129 -9.28 14.64 0.89
C LEU A 129 -9.59 15.13 -0.55
N TYR A 130 -10.78 15.70 -0.76
CA TYR A 130 -11.19 16.38 -1.98
C TYR A 130 -10.36 17.63 -2.33
N GLU A 131 -9.93 18.43 -1.36
CA GLU A 131 -9.11 19.63 -1.57
C GLU A 131 -7.62 19.31 -1.80
N GLU A 132 -7.21 18.06 -1.57
CA GLU A 132 -5.91 17.56 -2.00
C GLU A 132 -5.92 17.12 -3.47
N ILE A 133 -7.05 17.14 -4.17
CA ILE A 133 -7.10 16.83 -5.59
C ILE A 133 -6.87 18.12 -6.38
N ASP A 134 -5.91 18.12 -7.30
CA ASP A 134 -5.74 19.21 -8.26
C ASP A 134 -6.98 19.28 -9.16
N ASN A 135 -7.77 20.36 -9.04
CA ASN A 135 -9.06 20.53 -9.72
C ASN A 135 -8.93 20.49 -11.25
N GLU A 136 -7.73 20.70 -11.80
CA GLU A 136 -7.50 20.67 -13.26
C GLU A 136 -7.30 19.24 -13.81
N GLU A 137 -6.68 18.33 -13.05
CA GLU A 137 -6.27 17.00 -13.57
C GLU A 137 -6.83 15.79 -12.77
N GLY A 138 -7.45 16.04 -11.61
CA GLY A 138 -8.07 14.99 -10.80
C GLY A 138 -7.08 14.04 -10.12
N PHE A 139 -5.89 14.53 -9.75
CA PHE A 139 -4.87 13.76 -9.02
C PHE A 139 -4.54 14.40 -7.67
N PRO A 140 -4.17 13.62 -6.63
CA PRO A 140 -3.72 14.17 -5.38
C PRO A 140 -2.48 15.08 -5.52
N THR A 141 -2.38 16.10 -4.68
CA THR A 141 -1.31 17.11 -4.68
C THR A 141 0.07 16.53 -4.41
N TRP A 142 0.15 15.41 -3.67
CA TRP A 142 1.38 14.68 -3.42
C TRP A 142 1.85 13.87 -4.64
N VAL A 143 1.00 13.63 -5.64
CA VAL A 143 1.46 13.11 -6.94
C VAL A 143 2.24 14.23 -7.62
N SER A 144 3.53 14.02 -7.90
CA SER A 144 4.38 15.09 -8.44
C SER A 144 3.83 15.66 -9.75
N ALA A 145 4.02 16.96 -10.00
CA ALA A 145 3.58 17.58 -11.25
C ALA A 145 4.18 16.90 -12.49
N THR A 146 5.40 16.37 -12.38
CA THR A 146 6.05 15.57 -13.43
C THR A 146 5.29 14.28 -13.70
N ASP A 147 4.87 13.56 -12.65
CA ASP A 147 4.11 12.32 -12.78
C ASP A 147 2.69 12.56 -13.28
N ARG A 148 2.03 13.65 -12.86
CA ARG A 148 0.71 14.00 -13.39
C ARG A 148 0.76 14.30 -14.88
N LYS A 149 1.74 15.10 -15.31
CA LYS A 149 2.00 15.35 -16.75
C LYS A 149 2.28 14.06 -17.51
N LEU A 150 3.09 13.16 -16.95
CA LEU A 150 3.36 11.86 -17.56
C LEU A 150 2.08 11.01 -17.68
N LEU A 151 1.28 10.91 -16.62
CA LEU A 151 0.03 10.16 -16.62
C LEU A 151 -1.02 10.75 -17.57
N ALA A 152 -1.07 12.08 -17.71
CA ALA A 152 -1.91 12.78 -18.68
C ALA A 152 -1.44 12.54 -20.13
N GLN A 153 -0.13 12.54 -20.38
CA GLN A 153 0.43 12.15 -21.69
C GLN A 153 0.06 10.71 -22.05
N MET A 154 0.07 9.82 -21.06
CA MET A 154 -0.30 8.42 -21.21
C MET A 154 -1.81 8.18 -21.47
N GLN A 155 -2.64 9.24 -21.50
CA GLN A 155 -4.05 9.13 -21.93
C GLN A 155 -4.25 9.40 -23.42
N ARG A 156 -3.23 9.91 -24.13
CA ARG A 156 -3.31 10.23 -25.55
C ARG A 156 -3.28 8.94 -26.38
N LYS A 157 -3.84 9.02 -27.59
CA LYS A 157 -3.67 7.98 -28.60
C LYS A 157 -2.17 7.77 -28.87
N ASP A 158 -1.74 6.52 -28.98
CA ASP A 158 -0.36 6.12 -29.29
C ASP A 158 0.71 6.53 -28.25
N TRP A 159 0.30 6.81 -27.00
CA TRP A 159 1.23 7.25 -25.94
C TRP A 159 2.39 6.27 -25.68
N ARG A 160 2.17 4.96 -25.88
CA ARG A 160 3.18 3.91 -25.65
C ARG A 160 4.41 4.08 -26.55
N SER A 161 4.25 4.69 -27.73
CA SER A 161 5.35 5.02 -28.63
C SER A 161 6.13 6.27 -28.20
N ASN A 162 5.53 7.12 -27.36
CA ASN A 162 6.12 8.38 -26.90
C ASN A 162 6.77 8.28 -25.51
N VAL A 163 6.49 7.21 -24.76
CA VAL A 163 7.11 6.93 -23.47
C VAL A 163 8.24 5.93 -23.69
N LYS A 164 9.49 6.37 -23.54
CA LYS A 164 10.66 5.50 -23.66
C LYS A 164 10.87 4.71 -22.35
N PRO A 165 10.72 3.38 -22.34
CA PRO A 165 10.99 2.58 -21.15
C PRO A 165 12.49 2.47 -20.90
N ASN A 166 12.88 2.35 -19.63
CA ASN A 166 14.23 1.96 -19.22
C ASN A 166 14.46 0.47 -19.48
N VAL A 167 13.43 -0.34 -19.22
CA VAL A 167 13.46 -1.80 -19.37
C VAL A 167 12.15 -2.29 -19.96
N VAL A 168 12.24 -3.27 -20.86
CA VAL A 168 11.11 -4.03 -21.40
C VAL A 168 11.15 -5.45 -20.89
N VAL A 169 10.02 -5.93 -20.39
CA VAL A 169 9.77 -7.31 -19.96
C VAL A 169 8.83 -7.96 -20.97
N SER A 170 9.16 -9.17 -21.42
CA SER A 170 8.34 -9.90 -22.39
C SER A 170 8.52 -11.41 -22.27
N LYS A 171 7.42 -12.18 -22.27
CA LYS A 171 7.53 -13.66 -22.25
C LYS A 171 8.06 -14.26 -23.55
N ASP A 172 7.93 -13.54 -24.67
CA ASP A 172 8.35 -14.00 -26.01
C ASP A 172 9.84 -13.78 -26.30
N GLY A 173 10.60 -13.25 -25.33
CA GLY A 173 12.04 -12.98 -25.46
C GLY A 173 12.40 -11.74 -26.27
N THR A 174 11.43 -10.90 -26.65
CA THR A 174 11.68 -9.67 -27.44
C THR A 174 12.07 -8.44 -26.61
N GLY A 175 12.11 -8.56 -25.29
CA GLY A 175 12.50 -7.55 -24.30
C GLY A 175 13.78 -7.95 -23.56
N GLN A 176 14.27 -7.06 -22.69
CA GLN A 176 15.49 -7.30 -21.91
C GLN A 176 15.35 -8.41 -20.86
N PHE A 177 14.14 -8.64 -20.33
CA PHE A 177 13.88 -9.69 -19.35
C PHE A 177 12.61 -10.49 -19.69
N ASN A 178 12.58 -11.75 -19.25
CA ASN A 178 11.42 -12.63 -19.48
C ASN A 178 10.36 -12.56 -18.37
N ASN A 179 10.73 -12.04 -17.20
CA ASN A 179 9.83 -11.86 -16.06
C ASN A 179 10.15 -10.55 -15.33
N ILE A 180 9.21 -10.12 -14.49
CA ILE A 180 9.27 -8.82 -13.80
C ILE A 180 10.28 -8.87 -12.65
N ARG A 181 10.41 -10.00 -11.97
CA ARG A 181 11.35 -10.17 -10.85
C ARG A 181 12.79 -9.90 -11.29
N ASP A 182 13.20 -10.42 -12.44
CA ASP A 182 14.55 -10.22 -12.96
C ASP A 182 14.80 -8.76 -13.35
N ALA A 183 13.78 -8.08 -13.89
CA ALA A 183 13.87 -6.65 -14.18
C ALA A 183 14.06 -5.81 -12.90
N LEU A 184 13.32 -6.14 -11.83
CA LEU A 184 13.45 -5.47 -10.52
C LEU A 184 14.78 -5.80 -9.83
N LYS A 185 15.26 -7.05 -9.93
CA LYS A 185 16.56 -7.46 -9.41
C LYS A 185 17.71 -6.69 -10.06
N ASN A 186 17.55 -6.28 -11.31
CA ASN A 186 18.51 -5.46 -12.06
C ASN A 186 18.22 -3.96 -12.00
N TYR A 187 17.36 -3.52 -11.07
CA TYR A 187 17.13 -2.10 -10.83
C TYR A 187 18.45 -1.39 -10.47
N PRO A 188 18.82 -0.29 -11.16
CA PRO A 188 20.12 0.33 -10.98
C PRO A 188 20.24 1.03 -9.61
N LYS A 189 21.29 0.68 -8.86
CA LYS A 189 21.62 1.36 -7.60
C LYS A 189 21.86 2.84 -7.87
N GLY A 190 21.19 3.70 -7.11
CA GLY A 190 21.32 5.16 -7.25
C GLY A 190 20.60 5.75 -8.46
N ASN A 191 19.62 5.03 -9.05
CA ASN A 191 18.73 5.57 -10.07
C ASN A 191 18.19 6.95 -9.68
N LYS A 192 18.28 7.91 -10.61
CA LYS A 192 17.78 9.27 -10.41
C LYS A 192 16.51 9.46 -11.21
N GLY A 193 15.40 9.70 -10.51
CA GLY A 193 14.10 9.94 -11.11
C GLY A 193 13.31 8.66 -11.41
N ARG A 194 12.32 8.80 -12.29
CA ARG A 194 11.34 7.77 -12.65
C ARG A 194 11.98 6.62 -13.44
N TYR A 195 11.85 5.38 -12.94
CA TYR A 195 12.33 4.18 -13.65
C TYR A 195 11.17 3.45 -14.32
N ILE A 196 11.15 3.42 -15.64
CA ILE A 196 10.01 2.96 -16.44
C ILE A 196 10.24 1.51 -16.88
N ILE A 197 9.36 0.62 -16.43
CA ILE A 197 9.31 -0.79 -16.81
C ILE A 197 8.08 -1.02 -17.70
N TYR A 198 8.31 -1.35 -18.97
CA TYR A 198 7.25 -1.76 -19.88
C TYR A 198 7.09 -3.29 -19.84
N VAL A 199 5.91 -3.77 -19.47
CA VAL A 199 5.59 -5.20 -19.44
C VAL A 199 4.67 -5.54 -20.60
N LYS A 200 5.20 -6.22 -21.61
CA LYS A 200 4.42 -6.63 -22.79
C LYS A 200 3.30 -7.59 -22.42
N ALA A 201 2.32 -7.71 -23.32
CA ALA A 201 1.23 -8.66 -23.24
C ALA A 201 1.73 -10.09 -22.90
N GLY A 202 1.02 -10.74 -22.00
CA GLY A 202 1.36 -12.04 -21.48
C GLY A 202 0.77 -12.27 -20.09
N VAL A 203 0.68 -13.55 -19.71
CA VAL A 203 0.30 -13.99 -18.36
C VAL A 203 1.57 -14.37 -17.60
N TYR A 204 1.96 -13.54 -16.64
CA TYR A 204 3.14 -13.71 -15.80
C TYR A 204 2.71 -14.36 -14.48
N ASP A 205 2.90 -15.68 -14.39
CA ASP A 205 2.69 -16.46 -13.16
C ASP A 205 3.93 -16.35 -12.30
N ASP A 206 4.02 -15.25 -11.55
CA ASP A 206 5.19 -14.93 -10.75
C ASP A 206 4.82 -14.10 -9.53
N TRP A 207 5.46 -14.40 -8.39
CA TRP A 207 5.38 -13.55 -7.21
C TRP A 207 6.31 -12.34 -7.37
N VAL A 208 5.74 -11.15 -7.37
CA VAL A 208 6.49 -9.91 -7.62
C VAL A 208 6.52 -9.05 -6.36
N ASN A 209 7.71 -8.60 -5.96
CA ASN A 209 7.89 -7.60 -4.91
C ASN A 209 8.73 -6.42 -5.42
N VAL A 210 8.11 -5.24 -5.45
CA VAL A 210 8.81 -3.96 -5.69
C VAL A 210 9.30 -3.45 -4.34
N THR A 211 10.54 -3.81 -4.01
CA THR A 211 11.12 -3.52 -2.69
C THR A 211 11.36 -2.02 -2.46
N LYS A 212 11.52 -1.60 -1.21
CA LYS A 212 11.75 -0.18 -0.84
C LYS A 212 12.96 0.48 -1.50
N GLU A 213 13.92 -0.31 -2.01
CA GLU A 213 15.08 0.19 -2.77
C GLU A 213 14.71 0.60 -4.22
N CYS A 214 13.64 0.03 -4.78
CA CYS A 214 13.16 0.26 -6.15
C CYS A 214 12.27 1.52 -6.25
N LYS A 215 12.78 2.67 -5.78
CA LYS A 215 12.00 3.92 -5.67
C LYS A 215 11.56 4.47 -7.03
N TYR A 216 10.38 5.08 -7.07
CA TYR A 216 9.85 5.77 -8.26
C TYR A 216 9.78 4.89 -9.52
N VAL A 217 9.51 3.60 -9.37
CA VAL A 217 9.19 2.73 -10.51
C VAL A 217 7.83 3.12 -11.10
N LEU A 218 7.75 3.22 -12.43
CA LEU A 218 6.48 3.18 -13.15
C LEU A 218 6.47 1.92 -14.01
N MET A 219 5.49 1.07 -13.75
CA MET A 219 5.26 -0.16 -14.49
C MET A 219 4.00 -0.02 -15.32
N TYR A 220 4.08 -0.30 -16.62
CA TYR A 220 2.90 -0.26 -17.48
C TYR A 220 2.78 -1.47 -18.39
N GLY A 221 1.53 -1.84 -18.69
CA GLY A 221 1.20 -2.96 -19.56
C GLY A 221 0.68 -2.56 -20.94
N ASP A 222 0.42 -3.57 -21.77
CA ASP A 222 -0.31 -3.43 -23.03
C ASP A 222 -1.81 -3.29 -22.83
N GLY A 223 -2.29 -3.14 -21.60
CA GLY A 223 -3.72 -3.12 -21.28
C GLY A 223 -4.04 -4.16 -20.22
N PRO A 224 -5.04 -3.89 -19.36
CA PRO A 224 -5.35 -4.78 -18.25
C PRO A 224 -5.78 -6.17 -18.72
N GLU A 225 -6.43 -6.31 -19.88
CA GLU A 225 -6.81 -7.62 -20.44
C GLU A 225 -5.67 -8.38 -21.11
N ARG A 226 -4.49 -7.75 -21.30
CA ARG A 226 -3.38 -8.31 -22.06
C ARG A 226 -2.14 -8.58 -21.23
N THR A 227 -1.83 -7.71 -20.26
CA THR A 227 -0.69 -7.87 -19.35
C THR A 227 -1.22 -8.25 -17.98
N ILE A 228 -1.08 -9.53 -17.62
CA ILE A 228 -1.68 -10.12 -16.41
C ILE A 228 -0.57 -10.69 -15.53
N ILE A 229 -0.47 -10.22 -14.29
CA ILE A 229 0.34 -10.83 -13.24
C ILE A 229 -0.60 -11.69 -12.40
N THR A 230 -0.29 -12.98 -12.29
CA THR A 230 -1.17 -13.96 -11.65
C THR A 230 -0.45 -14.75 -10.57
N GLY A 231 -1.19 -15.15 -9.54
CA GLY A 231 -0.76 -16.06 -8.49
C GLY A 231 -1.96 -16.80 -7.90
N LYS A 232 -1.71 -17.74 -6.98
CA LYS A 232 -2.77 -18.58 -6.37
C LYS A 232 -2.52 -18.92 -4.89
N MET A 233 -1.59 -18.22 -4.28
CA MET A 233 -1.20 -18.38 -2.88
C MET A 233 -2.36 -17.93 -1.98
N ASN A 234 -2.70 -18.71 -0.95
CA ASN A 234 -3.86 -18.45 -0.10
C ASN A 234 -3.70 -19.05 1.31
N ASN A 235 -4.47 -18.53 2.26
CA ASN A 235 -4.36 -18.96 3.66
C ASN A 235 -4.89 -20.38 3.89
N ALA A 236 -6.05 -20.74 3.34
CA ALA A 236 -6.76 -21.98 3.67
C ALA A 236 -6.03 -23.24 3.22
N ILE A 237 -5.60 -23.25 1.95
CA ILE A 237 -5.06 -24.42 1.27
C ILE A 237 -3.54 -24.48 1.44
N ASN A 238 -2.86 -23.33 1.40
CA ASN A 238 -1.40 -23.29 1.52
C ASN A 238 -0.91 -23.08 2.96
N GLY A 239 -1.78 -22.72 3.91
CA GLY A 239 -1.42 -22.53 5.32
C GLY A 239 -0.51 -21.31 5.57
N ILE A 240 -0.43 -20.37 4.63
CA ILE A 240 0.40 -19.17 4.73
C ILE A 240 -0.40 -18.00 5.30
N LYS A 241 0.26 -17.07 6.00
CA LYS A 241 -0.39 -15.87 6.53
C LYS A 241 -0.84 -14.94 5.40
N THR A 242 -1.99 -14.26 5.57
CA THR A 242 -2.61 -13.37 4.56
C THR A 242 -1.61 -12.44 3.90
N MET A 243 -0.72 -11.83 4.68
CA MET A 243 0.29 -10.88 4.21
C MET A 243 1.26 -11.45 3.16
N TYR A 244 1.46 -12.78 3.15
CA TYR A 244 2.33 -13.51 2.23
C TYR A 244 1.58 -14.16 1.05
N THR A 245 0.24 -14.04 1.01
CA THR A 245 -0.58 -14.54 -0.10
C THR A 245 -0.54 -13.64 -1.33
N ALA A 246 -0.03 -12.41 -1.17
CA ALA A 246 -0.02 -11.38 -2.20
C ALA A 246 0.68 -11.83 -3.48
N THR A 247 -0.01 -11.77 -4.62
CA THR A 247 0.61 -12.02 -5.93
C THR A 247 1.61 -10.92 -6.30
N PHE A 248 1.25 -9.66 -6.00
CA PHE A 248 2.10 -8.49 -6.20
C PHE A 248 2.18 -7.68 -4.91
N THR A 249 3.40 -7.36 -4.49
CA THR A 249 3.67 -6.47 -3.35
C THR A 249 4.39 -5.21 -3.84
N ASN A 250 3.91 -4.04 -3.41
CA ASN A 250 4.61 -2.77 -3.55
C ASN A 250 5.01 -2.21 -2.18
N GLU A 251 6.31 -2.04 -1.97
CA GLU A 251 6.93 -1.42 -0.81
C GLU A 251 7.61 -0.09 -1.19
N ALA A 252 7.79 0.17 -2.49
CA ALA A 252 8.51 1.33 -2.99
C ALA A 252 7.68 2.61 -2.94
N ILE A 253 8.31 3.69 -2.47
CA ILE A 253 7.78 5.04 -2.58
C ILE A 253 7.61 5.45 -4.05
N GLY A 254 6.51 6.12 -4.33
CA GLY A 254 6.23 6.72 -5.62
C GLY A 254 5.91 5.71 -6.71
N PHE A 255 5.61 4.46 -6.38
CA PHE A 255 5.30 3.43 -7.38
C PHE A 255 4.06 3.81 -8.20
N ILE A 256 4.15 3.62 -9.52
CA ILE A 256 3.01 3.80 -10.43
C ILE A 256 2.79 2.50 -11.19
N ALA A 257 1.56 2.00 -11.20
CA ALA A 257 1.14 0.95 -12.13
C ALA A 257 0.11 1.48 -13.12
N ARG A 258 0.20 1.06 -14.38
CA ARG A 258 -0.76 1.47 -15.40
C ARG A 258 -1.15 0.35 -16.38
N GLU A 259 -2.44 0.25 -16.68
CA GLU A 259 -2.97 -0.59 -17.77
C GLU A 259 -2.46 -2.04 -17.71
N MET A 260 -2.58 -2.66 -16.54
CA MET A 260 -2.22 -4.06 -16.30
C MET A 260 -3.14 -4.71 -15.25
N THR A 261 -3.10 -6.03 -15.14
CA THR A 261 -3.88 -6.79 -14.16
C THR A 261 -2.99 -7.40 -13.08
N PHE A 262 -3.43 -7.29 -11.83
CA PHE A 262 -2.95 -8.06 -10.69
C PHE A 262 -4.07 -9.01 -10.27
N GLN A 263 -3.83 -10.32 -10.27
CA GLN A 263 -4.88 -11.28 -9.91
C GLN A 263 -4.39 -12.40 -9.01
N ASN A 264 -5.26 -12.83 -8.08
CA ASN A 264 -5.10 -14.06 -7.33
C ASN A 264 -6.23 -15.04 -7.68
N THR A 265 -5.86 -16.20 -8.22
CA THR A 265 -6.77 -17.22 -8.76
C THR A 265 -7.02 -18.36 -7.78
N ALA A 266 -6.74 -18.20 -6.49
CA ALA A 266 -7.03 -19.22 -5.47
C ALA A 266 -8.53 -19.60 -5.41
N GLY A 267 -9.41 -18.67 -5.79
CA GLY A 267 -10.86 -18.86 -5.69
C GLY A 267 -11.38 -18.66 -4.26
N PRO A 268 -12.71 -18.69 -4.06
CA PRO A 268 -13.29 -18.38 -2.77
C PRO A 268 -13.07 -19.51 -1.74
N ILE A 269 -12.70 -20.71 -2.19
CA ILE A 269 -12.30 -21.83 -1.31
C ILE A 269 -10.91 -21.64 -0.69
N GLY A 270 -10.09 -20.74 -1.25
CA GLY A 270 -8.76 -20.41 -0.71
C GLY A 270 -8.82 -19.49 0.52
N HIS A 271 -10.00 -18.98 0.88
CA HIS A 271 -10.17 -17.89 1.84
C HIS A 271 -9.27 -16.70 1.49
N GLN A 272 -8.52 -16.15 2.45
CA GLN A 272 -7.68 -14.97 2.24
C GLN A 272 -6.63 -15.20 1.15
N ALA A 273 -6.70 -14.41 0.08
CA ALA A 273 -5.85 -14.57 -1.11
C ALA A 273 -5.64 -13.23 -1.83
N VAL A 274 -4.54 -12.55 -1.47
CA VAL A 274 -4.27 -11.18 -1.92
C VAL A 274 -3.78 -11.14 -3.37
N ALA A 275 -4.36 -10.26 -4.18
CA ALA A 275 -3.91 -9.97 -5.54
C ALA A 275 -2.84 -8.86 -5.54
N LEU A 276 -3.12 -7.76 -4.83
CA LEU A 276 -2.20 -6.63 -4.68
C LEU A 276 -2.11 -6.24 -3.21
N ARG A 277 -0.90 -6.30 -2.65
CA ARG A 277 -0.55 -5.67 -1.37
C ARG A 277 0.24 -4.41 -1.65
N ASN A 278 -0.24 -3.27 -1.18
CA ASN A 278 0.42 -2.00 -1.37
C ASN A 278 0.65 -1.32 -0.02
N HIS A 279 1.89 -0.95 0.27
CA HIS A 279 2.24 -0.08 1.38
C HIS A 279 3.35 0.92 1.03
N GLY A 280 3.72 1.03 -0.25
CA GLY A 280 4.59 2.08 -0.72
C GLY A 280 3.87 3.44 -0.70
N ASP A 281 4.50 4.42 -0.08
CA ASP A 281 3.95 5.78 0.02
C ASP A 281 3.90 6.47 -1.36
N MET A 282 2.98 7.42 -1.51
CA MET A 282 2.76 8.17 -2.74
C MET A 282 2.56 7.28 -3.99
N SER A 283 1.87 6.15 -3.82
CA SER A 283 1.66 5.19 -4.92
C SER A 283 0.38 5.49 -5.72
N ALA A 284 0.43 5.31 -7.04
CA ALA A 284 -0.71 5.57 -7.93
C ALA A 284 -0.96 4.40 -8.91
N ILE A 285 -2.17 3.84 -8.87
CA ILE A 285 -2.58 2.70 -9.70
C ILE A 285 -3.67 3.18 -10.66
N VAL A 286 -3.41 3.16 -11.97
CA VAL A 286 -4.25 3.86 -12.96
C VAL A 286 -4.66 2.92 -14.10
N GLY A 287 -5.96 2.72 -14.31
CA GLY A 287 -6.44 1.88 -15.41
C GLY A 287 -6.11 0.40 -15.25
N CYS A 288 -5.87 -0.07 -14.02
CA CYS A 288 -5.50 -1.45 -13.73
C CYS A 288 -6.71 -2.28 -13.30
N HIS A 289 -6.63 -3.59 -13.46
CA HIS A 289 -7.56 -4.52 -12.80
C HIS A 289 -6.89 -5.18 -11.59
N ILE A 290 -7.60 -5.27 -10.48
CA ILE A 290 -7.17 -5.93 -9.25
C ILE A 290 -8.24 -6.97 -8.91
N LEU A 291 -7.93 -8.25 -9.16
CA LEU A 291 -8.94 -9.30 -9.27
C LEU A 291 -8.67 -10.43 -8.27
N GLY A 292 -9.67 -10.76 -7.45
CA GLY A 292 -9.60 -11.88 -6.53
C GLY A 292 -10.98 -12.27 -6.00
N TYR A 293 -10.98 -12.86 -4.81
CA TYR A 293 -12.17 -13.19 -4.04
C TYR A 293 -12.07 -12.53 -2.66
N GLN A 294 -11.73 -13.27 -1.62
CA GLN A 294 -11.51 -12.73 -0.29
C GLN A 294 -10.14 -12.05 -0.20
N ASP A 295 -10.08 -10.88 0.44
CA ASP A 295 -8.86 -10.10 0.69
C ASP A 295 -8.12 -9.67 -0.60
N THR A 296 -8.85 -9.23 -1.64
CA THR A 296 -8.27 -8.97 -2.97
C THR A 296 -7.22 -7.84 -2.98
N LEU A 297 -7.55 -6.66 -2.44
CA LEU A 297 -6.67 -5.50 -2.35
C LEU A 297 -6.32 -5.22 -0.89
N TYR A 298 -5.06 -5.48 -0.54
CA TYR A 298 -4.50 -5.10 0.76
C TYR A 298 -3.87 -3.71 0.66
N ALA A 299 -4.69 -2.68 0.88
CA ALA A 299 -4.30 -1.28 0.99
C ALA A 299 -3.69 -1.03 2.37
N HIS A 300 -2.47 -1.54 2.57
CA HIS A 300 -1.89 -1.85 3.86
C HIS A 300 -1.46 -0.60 4.65
N ALA A 301 -0.61 0.28 4.11
CA ALA A 301 -0.18 1.52 4.80
C ALA A 301 0.15 2.67 3.82
N ASN A 302 0.40 3.87 4.36
CA ASN A 302 0.78 5.09 3.61
C ASN A 302 -0.28 5.62 2.62
N ARG A 303 0.07 6.67 1.86
CA ARG A 303 -0.82 7.31 0.86
C ARG A 303 -0.89 6.51 -0.44
N GLN A 304 -2.10 6.24 -0.89
CA GLN A 304 -2.35 5.46 -2.11
C GLN A 304 -3.52 6.04 -2.91
N PHE A 305 -3.38 6.05 -4.24
CA PHE A 305 -4.39 6.53 -5.17
C PHE A 305 -4.70 5.50 -6.24
N TYR A 306 -5.97 5.16 -6.41
CA TYR A 306 -6.45 4.22 -7.42
C TYR A 306 -7.44 4.95 -8.32
N ARG A 307 -7.20 4.96 -9.64
CA ARG A 307 -8.05 5.69 -10.58
C ARG A 307 -8.38 4.87 -11.82
N ASP A 308 -9.63 4.95 -12.26
CA ASP A 308 -10.09 4.28 -13.48
C ASP A 308 -9.84 2.75 -13.43
N CYS A 309 -9.84 2.17 -12.22
CA CYS A 309 -9.52 0.76 -11.98
C CYS A 309 -10.76 -0.13 -11.98
N VAL A 310 -10.55 -1.44 -12.11
CA VAL A 310 -11.55 -2.46 -11.78
C VAL A 310 -11.06 -3.26 -10.59
N ILE A 311 -11.80 -3.27 -9.49
CA ILE A 311 -11.47 -4.02 -8.28
C ILE A 311 -12.59 -5.02 -8.03
N SER A 312 -12.29 -6.33 -8.02
CA SER A 312 -13.31 -7.36 -7.88
C SER A 312 -13.01 -8.35 -6.76
N GLY A 313 -14.01 -8.67 -5.92
CA GLY A 313 -13.86 -9.68 -4.87
C GLY A 313 -15.17 -10.04 -4.17
N THR A 314 -15.06 -10.69 -3.02
CA THR A 314 -16.21 -11.18 -2.23
C THR A 314 -16.23 -10.61 -0.81
N ILE A 315 -15.40 -11.16 0.07
CA ILE A 315 -15.31 -10.79 1.50
C ILE A 315 -14.10 -9.88 1.67
N ASP A 316 -14.29 -8.77 2.38
CA ASP A 316 -13.24 -7.83 2.79
C ASP A 316 -12.25 -7.48 1.67
N PHE A 317 -12.75 -7.37 0.43
CA PHE A 317 -11.88 -7.43 -0.73
C PHE A 317 -11.11 -6.11 -0.98
N ILE A 318 -11.39 -5.07 -0.22
CA ILE A 318 -10.57 -3.86 -0.07
C ILE A 318 -10.34 -3.64 1.42
N PHE A 319 -9.12 -3.89 1.91
CA PHE A 319 -8.85 -3.88 3.35
C PHE A 319 -7.47 -3.31 3.70
N GLY A 320 -7.27 -3.00 4.97
CA GLY A 320 -6.02 -2.48 5.51
C GLY A 320 -6.21 -1.14 6.25
N THR A 321 -5.11 -0.42 6.45
CA THR A 321 -5.06 0.80 7.27
C THR A 321 -4.28 1.92 6.60
N SER A 322 -4.27 1.95 5.26
CA SER A 322 -3.66 3.02 4.48
C SER A 322 -4.55 4.27 4.40
N ARG A 323 -3.97 5.37 3.90
CA ARG A 323 -4.72 6.54 3.45
C ARG A 323 -5.01 6.37 1.96
N THR A 324 -6.17 5.80 1.64
CA THR A 324 -6.52 5.35 0.29
C THR A 324 -7.64 6.17 -0.32
N MET A 325 -7.44 6.60 -1.57
CA MET A 325 -8.48 7.18 -2.40
C MET A 325 -8.67 6.32 -3.66
N ILE A 326 -9.88 5.84 -3.86
CA ILE A 326 -10.31 5.08 -5.04
C ILE A 326 -11.31 5.93 -5.79
N GLN A 327 -10.96 6.34 -7.00
CA GLN A 327 -11.72 7.32 -7.78
C GLN A 327 -12.09 6.78 -9.16
N ASN A 328 -13.30 7.10 -9.64
CA ASN A 328 -13.77 6.78 -11.00
C ASN A 328 -13.60 5.31 -11.39
N SER A 329 -13.68 4.41 -10.41
CA SER A 329 -13.37 2.99 -10.58
C SER A 329 -14.63 2.14 -10.55
N LYS A 330 -14.55 0.91 -11.04
CA LYS A 330 -15.59 -0.10 -10.90
C LYS A 330 -15.24 -1.04 -9.75
N ILE A 331 -16.15 -1.15 -8.79
CA ILE A 331 -16.05 -2.05 -7.65
C ILE A 331 -17.03 -3.19 -7.91
N VAL A 332 -16.51 -4.37 -8.25
CA VAL A 332 -17.28 -5.50 -8.76
C VAL A 332 -17.45 -6.54 -7.67
N VAL A 333 -18.66 -6.68 -7.15
CA VAL A 333 -19.01 -7.64 -6.11
C VAL A 333 -19.31 -9.00 -6.75
N ARG A 334 -18.46 -9.98 -6.49
CA ARG A 334 -18.56 -11.33 -7.09
C ARG A 334 -19.48 -12.22 -6.26
N LYS A 335 -19.94 -13.32 -6.86
CA LYS A 335 -20.69 -14.35 -6.13
C LYS A 335 -19.78 -15.06 -5.11
N PRO A 336 -20.12 -15.06 -3.80
CA PRO A 336 -19.35 -15.77 -2.78
C PRO A 336 -19.78 -17.25 -2.70
N LEU A 337 -19.19 -18.01 -1.76
CA LEU A 337 -19.70 -19.35 -1.44
C LEU A 337 -21.08 -19.27 -0.78
N VAL A 338 -21.80 -20.39 -0.80
CA VAL A 338 -23.09 -20.50 -0.11
C VAL A 338 -22.90 -20.22 1.38
N GLY A 339 -23.75 -19.35 1.94
CA GLY A 339 -23.72 -18.97 3.35
C GLY A 339 -22.74 -17.84 3.69
N GLN A 340 -21.93 -17.37 2.73
CA GLN A 340 -21.08 -16.20 2.91
C GLN A 340 -21.82 -14.91 2.49
N SER A 341 -21.45 -13.80 3.11
CA SER A 341 -21.88 -12.45 2.74
C SER A 341 -20.70 -11.66 2.22
N ASN A 342 -20.94 -10.81 1.23
CA ASN A 342 -19.89 -9.95 0.70
C ASN A 342 -19.74 -8.69 1.55
N THR A 343 -18.48 -8.26 1.68
CA THR A 343 -18.12 -6.98 2.30
C THR A 343 -17.14 -6.30 1.36
N ILE A 344 -17.40 -5.04 1.02
CA ILE A 344 -16.52 -4.28 0.12
C ILE A 344 -15.25 -3.86 0.86
N THR A 345 -15.42 -3.27 2.03
CA THR A 345 -14.32 -2.68 2.80
C THR A 345 -14.19 -3.29 4.20
N ALA A 346 -12.98 -3.63 4.60
CA ALA A 346 -12.60 -3.90 6.00
C ALA A 346 -11.46 -2.95 6.40
N ASP A 347 -11.82 -1.73 6.76
CA ASP A 347 -10.87 -0.70 7.19
C ASP A 347 -10.46 -0.96 8.64
N GLY A 348 -9.17 -1.19 8.86
CA GLY A 348 -8.63 -1.48 10.18
C GLY A 348 -8.30 -0.22 11.00
N THR A 349 -8.59 0.99 10.51
CA THR A 349 -8.23 2.25 11.17
C THR A 349 -8.73 2.30 12.62
N GLU A 350 -7.81 2.36 13.58
CA GLU A 350 -8.14 2.44 15.01
C GLU A 350 -8.89 3.76 15.33
N ASN A 351 -9.86 3.68 16.24
CA ASN A 351 -10.67 4.83 16.66
C ASN A 351 -9.94 5.66 17.75
N PHE A 352 -9.14 6.63 17.32
CA PHE A 352 -8.55 7.66 18.20
C PHE A 352 -8.96 9.07 17.74
N LYS A 353 -8.49 10.13 18.41
CA LYS A 353 -9.00 11.50 18.21
C LYS A 353 -8.85 12.00 16.77
N ASN A 354 -7.71 11.74 16.13
CA ASN A 354 -7.37 12.28 14.80
C ASN A 354 -6.77 11.21 13.86
N PRO A 355 -7.53 10.17 13.45
CA PRO A 355 -7.02 9.19 12.50
C PRO A 355 -6.68 9.87 11.18
N TYR A 356 -5.55 9.50 10.59
CA TYR A 356 -5.08 10.03 9.30
C TYR A 356 -5.08 8.98 8.19
N THR A 357 -5.66 7.82 8.48
CA THR A 357 -5.86 6.70 7.56
C THR A 357 -7.34 6.55 7.25
N GLY A 358 -7.64 5.78 6.21
CA GLY A 358 -9.00 5.45 5.84
C GLY A 358 -9.13 5.18 4.35
N ILE A 359 -10.20 4.47 3.98
CA ILE A 359 -10.55 4.20 2.58
C ILE A 359 -11.65 5.16 2.11
N VAL A 360 -11.38 5.94 1.07
CA VAL A 360 -12.37 6.79 0.39
C VAL A 360 -12.68 6.23 -0.99
N ILE A 361 -13.97 6.01 -1.25
CA ILE A 361 -14.50 5.57 -2.56
C ILE A 361 -15.28 6.75 -3.14
N GLN A 362 -14.80 7.30 -4.25
CA GLN A 362 -15.34 8.51 -4.86
C GLN A 362 -15.67 8.31 -6.34
N ASN A 363 -16.88 8.69 -6.76
CA ASN A 363 -17.34 8.57 -8.15
C ASN A 363 -17.16 7.15 -8.73
N CYS A 364 -17.18 6.14 -7.88
CA CYS A 364 -17.05 4.75 -8.29
C CYS A 364 -18.43 4.15 -8.59
N GLN A 365 -18.44 3.18 -9.49
CA GLN A 365 -19.60 2.35 -9.74
C GLN A 365 -19.46 1.05 -8.93
N ILE A 366 -20.37 0.82 -8.00
CA ILE A 366 -20.46 -0.46 -7.26
C ILE A 366 -21.47 -1.34 -8.00
N ILE A 367 -21.04 -2.48 -8.52
CA ILE A 367 -21.82 -3.38 -9.39
C ILE A 367 -21.73 -4.84 -9.02
#